data_AF-A0A7W3THT8-F1
#
_entry.id   AF-A0A7W3THT8-F1
#
_cell.length_a   1.000
_cell.length_b   1.000
_cell.length_c   1.000
_cell.angle_alpha   90.00
_cell.angle_beta   90.00
_cell.angle_gamma   90.00
#
_symmetry.space_group_name_H-M   'P 1'
#
loop_
_entity.id
_entity.type
_entity.pdbx_description
1 polymer ?
#
loop_
_entity_poly.entity_id
_entity_poly.type
_entity_poly.pdbx_seq_one_letter_code
_entity_poly.pdbx_strand_id
1 'polypeptide(L)'
;MRALTIRQPWIGAILHGPKRRENRSWRPASQHIGTRIALHAAVAVDRRAVLPPGIVPAWPDHRGAILGTATLTTAHRAADCCAPWGHQEPGLWHWELDDIHRLEEPLPCRGALG
;
A
#
# COMPACT_ATOMS: atom_id res chain seq x y z
N MET A 1 -9.20 8.57 12.36
CA MET A 1 -8.83 8.10 11.01
C MET A 1 -7.78 7.03 11.15
N ARG A 2 -7.89 5.90 10.44
CA ARG A 2 -6.93 4.79 10.55
C ARG A 2 -5.95 4.85 9.38
N ALA A 3 -4.70 4.49 9.60
CA ALA A 3 -3.63 4.59 8.61
C ALA A 3 -3.00 3.23 8.33
N LEU A 4 -2.53 3.03 7.10
CA LEU A 4 -1.74 1.90 6.66
C LEU A 4 -0.34 2.38 6.30
N THR A 5 0.65 1.93 7.06
CA THR A 5 2.06 2.25 6.83
C THR A 5 2.64 1.32 5.77
N ILE A 6 3.07 1.87 4.64
CA ILE A 6 3.55 1.13 3.47
C ILE A 6 4.98 1.61 3.16
N ARG A 7 5.90 0.68 2.92
CA ARG A 7 7.28 1.01 2.58
C ARG A 7 7.39 1.48 1.12
N GLN A 8 8.35 2.36 0.85
CA GLN A 8 8.80 2.57 -0.53
C GLN A 8 9.48 1.30 -1.06
N PRO A 9 9.34 0.98 -2.35
CA PRO A 9 8.67 1.76 -3.41
C PRO A 9 7.16 1.52 -3.53
N TRP A 10 6.58 0.65 -2.71
CA TRP A 10 5.19 0.17 -2.87
C TRP A 10 4.13 1.25 -2.72
N ILE A 11 4.30 2.18 -1.77
CA ILE A 11 3.37 3.31 -1.62
C ILE A 11 3.38 4.22 -2.86
N GLY A 12 4.57 4.48 -3.43
CA GLY A 12 4.68 5.23 -4.67
C GLY A 12 4.01 4.51 -5.84
N ALA A 13 4.19 3.19 -5.95
CA ALA A 13 3.50 2.38 -6.95
C ALA A 13 1.96 2.39 -6.80
N ILE A 14 1.44 2.56 -5.58
CA ILE A 14 0.00 2.70 -5.31
C ILE A 14 -0.50 4.09 -5.71
N LEU A 15 0.20 5.14 -5.27
CA LEU A 15 -0.23 6.53 -5.43
C LEU A 15 -0.02 7.07 -6.84
N HIS A 16 1.04 6.63 -7.52
CA HIS A 16 1.46 7.14 -8.84
C HIS A 16 1.37 6.08 -9.94
N GLY A 17 1.21 4.80 -9.57
CA GLY A 17 1.20 3.69 -10.50
C GLY A 17 -0.12 2.90 -10.48
N PRO A 18 -0.12 1.73 -11.15
CA PRO A 18 -1.31 0.89 -11.27
C PRO A 18 -1.48 -0.10 -10.11
N LYS A 19 -0.63 -0.07 -9.08
CA LYS A 19 -0.75 -1.00 -7.95
C LYS A 19 -2.02 -0.68 -7.16
N ARG A 20 -2.90 -1.66 -6.99
CA ARG A 20 -4.15 -1.56 -6.22
C ARG A 20 -4.26 -2.59 -5.10
N ARG A 21 -3.14 -3.27 -4.80
CA ARG A 21 -3.06 -4.33 -3.80
C ARG A 21 -1.91 -4.08 -2.85
N GLU A 22 -2.16 -4.20 -1.56
CA GLU A 22 -1.13 -4.26 -0.54
C GLU A 22 -1.00 -5.70 -0.02
N ASN A 23 0.21 -6.22 0.07
CA ASN A 23 0.48 -7.59 0.52
C ASN A 23 0.77 -7.61 2.03
N ARG A 24 0.03 -8.40 2.81
CA ARG A 24 0.22 -8.54 4.27
C ARG A 24 0.13 -9.98 4.71
N SER A 25 0.84 -10.34 5.78
CA SER A 25 0.71 -11.67 6.42
C SER A 25 -0.58 -11.82 7.25
N TRP A 26 -1.43 -10.79 7.28
CA TRP A 26 -2.62 -10.73 8.11
C TRP A 26 -3.78 -10.07 7.36
N ARG A 27 -4.99 -10.46 7.75
CA ARG A 27 -6.26 -9.92 7.21
C ARG A 27 -6.56 -8.57 7.88
N PRO A 28 -7.09 -7.56 7.17
CA PRO A 28 -7.59 -6.36 7.82
C PRO A 28 -8.69 -6.71 8.83
N ALA A 29 -8.85 -5.89 9.87
CA ALA A 29 -10.00 -6.04 10.73
C ALA A 29 -11.28 -5.69 9.94
N SER A 30 -12.36 -6.46 10.13
CA SER A 30 -13.59 -6.34 9.33
C SER A 30 -14.16 -4.92 9.29
N GLN A 31 -14.11 -4.21 10.41
CA GLN A 31 -14.50 -2.81 10.58
C GLN A 31 -13.77 -1.80 9.67
N HIS A 32 -12.64 -2.20 9.05
CA HIS A 32 -11.90 -1.35 8.11
C HIS A 32 -12.35 -1.54 6.66
N ILE A 33 -12.97 -2.67 6.35
CA ILE A 33 -13.47 -2.97 5.00
C ILE A 33 -14.59 -2.00 4.65
N GLY A 34 -14.56 -1.45 3.44
CA GLY A 34 -15.49 -0.42 2.96
C GLY A 34 -15.21 0.98 3.50
N THR A 35 -14.12 1.19 4.25
CA THR A 35 -13.78 2.50 4.85
C THR A 35 -12.57 3.15 4.20
N ARG A 36 -12.53 4.49 4.24
CA ARG A 36 -11.36 5.27 3.84
C ARG A 36 -10.28 5.25 4.92
N ILE A 37 -9.07 4.89 4.52
CA ILE A 37 -7.86 4.85 5.34
C ILE A 37 -6.80 5.81 4.81
N ALA A 38 -5.94 6.32 5.69
CA ALA A 38 -4.76 7.08 5.30
C ALA A 38 -3.64 6.15 4.83
N LEU A 39 -2.87 6.57 3.84
CA LEU A 39 -1.70 5.89 3.32
C LEU A 39 -0.44 6.61 3.82
N HIS A 40 0.29 5.96 4.72
CA HIS A 40 1.49 6.49 5.34
C HIS A 40 2.73 5.86 4.72
N ALA A 41 3.70 6.69 4.32
CA ALA A 41 4.99 6.23 3.87
C ALA A 41 5.89 5.90 5.06
N ALA A 42 6.31 4.65 5.18
CA ALA A 42 7.26 4.25 6.21
C ALA A 42 8.59 4.99 6.08
N VAL A 43 9.30 5.18 7.20
CA VAL A 43 10.68 5.69 7.19
C VAL A 43 11.63 4.68 6.55
N ALA A 44 11.40 3.39 6.81
CA ALA A 44 12.15 2.30 6.22
C ALA A 44 11.68 2.00 4.80
N VAL A 45 12.62 1.72 3.92
CA VAL A 45 12.35 1.24 2.56
C VAL A 45 12.43 -0.28 2.49
N ASP A 46 11.71 -0.88 1.56
CA ASP A 46 11.86 -2.28 1.22
C ASP A 46 13.03 -2.45 0.24
N ARG A 47 14.19 -2.80 0.77
CA ARG A 47 15.43 -3.00 -0.01
C ARG A 47 15.38 -4.22 -0.94
N ARG A 48 14.40 -5.09 -0.78
CA ARG A 48 14.21 -6.29 -1.61
C ARG A 48 13.09 -6.13 -2.62
N ALA A 49 12.47 -4.96 -2.69
CA ALA A 49 11.39 -4.70 -3.62
C ALA A 49 11.87 -4.81 -5.07
N VAL A 50 11.16 -5.62 -5.85
CA VAL A 50 11.32 -5.74 -7.29
C VAL A 50 10.02 -5.28 -7.92
N LEU A 51 10.07 -4.16 -8.65
CA LEU A 51 8.90 -3.66 -9.38
C LEU A 51 8.70 -4.47 -10.65
N PRO A 52 7.44 -4.63 -11.12
CA PRO A 52 7.15 -5.29 -12.38
C PRO A 52 7.87 -4.62 -13.57
N PRO A 53 8.21 -5.37 -14.63
CA PRO A 53 8.80 -4.81 -15.84
C PRO A 53 7.99 -3.63 -16.39
N GLY A 54 8.67 -2.59 -16.85
CA GLY A 54 8.05 -1.37 -17.39
C GLY A 54 7.62 -0.34 -16.34
N ILE A 55 7.67 -0.66 -15.04
CA ILE A 55 7.44 0.32 -13.98
C ILE A 55 8.74 1.02 -13.64
N VAL A 56 8.82 2.31 -13.96
CA VAL A 56 9.94 3.19 -13.57
C VAL A 56 9.51 4.00 -12.33
N PRO A 57 10.21 3.87 -11.18
CA PRO A 57 9.86 4.58 -9.94
C PRO A 57 10.24 6.07 -10.00
N ALA A 58 9.57 6.84 -10.86
CA ALA A 58 9.77 8.27 -11.04
C ALA A 58 8.83 9.12 -10.16
N TRP A 59 8.66 8.73 -8.89
CA TRP A 59 7.83 9.43 -7.91
C TRP A 59 8.66 9.98 -6.74
N PRO A 60 8.19 11.03 -6.04
CA PRO A 60 8.87 11.56 -4.87
C PRO A 60 9.07 10.52 -3.77
N ASP A 61 10.27 10.47 -3.20
CA ASP A 61 10.63 9.57 -2.08
C ASP A 61 10.28 10.22 -0.72
N HIS A 62 9.01 10.59 -0.55
CA HIS A 62 8.53 11.04 0.75
C HIS A 62 8.43 9.86 1.73
N ARG A 63 8.82 10.11 2.97
CA ARG A 63 8.88 9.12 4.06
C ARG A 63 8.46 9.75 5.38
N GLY A 64 7.92 8.94 6.29
CA GLY A 64 7.47 9.42 7.61
C GLY A 64 6.29 10.39 7.52
N ALA A 65 5.42 10.23 6.53
CA ALA A 65 4.30 11.13 6.28
C ALA A 65 3.10 10.40 5.69
N ILE A 66 1.89 10.91 5.92
CA ILE A 66 0.71 10.55 5.14
C ILE A 66 0.84 11.24 3.78
N LEU A 67 0.69 10.45 2.72
CA LEU A 67 0.81 10.90 1.33
C LEU A 67 -0.52 10.86 0.57
N GLY A 68 -1.53 10.25 1.16
CA GLY A 68 -2.81 10.03 0.49
C GLY A 68 -3.80 9.26 1.35
N THR A 69 -4.93 8.94 0.75
CA THR A 69 -5.95 8.06 1.30
C THR A 69 -6.43 7.08 0.24
N ALA A 70 -7.05 6.00 0.68
CA ALA A 70 -7.67 5.00 -0.17
C ALA A 70 -8.86 4.37 0.56
N THR A 71 -9.82 3.84 -0.18
CA THR A 71 -10.85 2.95 0.35
C THR A 71 -10.31 1.53 0.37
N LEU A 72 -10.30 0.89 1.54
CA LEU A 72 -9.99 -0.55 1.65
C LEU A 72 -11.26 -1.34 1.34
N THR A 73 -11.40 -1.84 0.12
CA THR A 73 -12.67 -2.39 -0.37
C THR A 73 -12.91 -3.83 0.06
N THR A 74 -11.86 -4.65 0.06
CA THR A 74 -11.90 -6.05 0.49
C THR A 74 -10.48 -6.56 0.76
N ALA A 75 -10.37 -7.81 1.21
CA ALA A 75 -9.11 -8.52 1.26
C ALA A 75 -9.33 -10.02 1.06
N HIS A 76 -8.47 -10.65 0.27
CA HIS A 76 -8.52 -12.08 -0.01
C HIS A 76 -7.15 -12.73 0.21
N ARG A 77 -7.13 -14.06 0.38
CA ARG A 77 -5.87 -14.81 0.48
C ARG A 77 -5.21 -14.92 -0.89
N ALA A 78 -3.89 -14.90 -0.93
CA ALA A 78 -3.13 -15.19 -2.15
C ALA A 78 -3.56 -16.55 -2.74
N ALA A 79 -3.94 -16.55 -4.01
CA ALA A 79 -4.49 -17.70 -4.71
C ALA A 79 -4.25 -17.60 -6.23
N ASP A 80 -2.98 -17.53 -6.63
CA ASP A 80 -2.55 -17.34 -8.03
C ASP A 80 -3.27 -16.19 -8.73
N CYS A 81 -3.33 -15.05 -8.04
CA CYS A 81 -4.14 -13.89 -8.42
C CYS A 81 -3.34 -12.58 -8.35
N CYS A 82 -3.96 -11.49 -8.79
CA CYS A 82 -3.45 -10.12 -8.61
C CYS A 82 -2.09 -9.84 -9.25
N ALA A 83 -1.64 -10.64 -10.22
CA ALA A 83 -0.45 -10.36 -11.00
C ALA A 83 -0.54 -8.95 -11.64
N PRO A 84 0.58 -8.21 -11.75
CA PRO A 84 1.93 -8.57 -11.28
C PRO A 84 2.20 -8.15 -9.82
N TRP A 85 1.19 -7.73 -9.06
CA TRP A 85 1.38 -7.02 -7.78
C TRP A 85 1.09 -7.85 -6.53
N GLY A 86 0.32 -8.93 -6.66
CA GLY A 86 0.00 -9.86 -5.59
C GLY A 86 1.12 -10.87 -5.44
N HIS A 87 1.76 -10.89 -4.27
CA HIS A 87 2.76 -11.92 -3.99
C HIS A 87 2.08 -13.22 -3.55
N GLN A 88 2.65 -14.37 -3.91
CA GLN A 88 1.99 -15.67 -3.79
C GLN A 88 2.50 -16.52 -2.63
N GLU A 89 3.32 -15.97 -1.73
CA GLU A 89 3.80 -16.72 -0.57
C GLU A 89 2.62 -17.20 0.30
N PRO A 90 2.67 -18.46 0.78
CA PRO A 90 1.62 -18.99 1.63
C PRO A 90 1.33 -18.11 2.84
N GLY A 91 0.05 -17.87 3.11
CA GLY A 91 -0.41 -17.07 4.25
C GLY A 91 -0.53 -15.57 3.98
N LEU A 92 -0.13 -15.09 2.80
CA LEU A 92 -0.36 -13.70 2.43
C LEU A 92 -1.83 -13.40 2.12
N TRP A 93 -2.20 -12.17 2.44
CA TRP A 93 -3.44 -11.50 2.11
C TRP A 93 -3.14 -10.36 1.16
N HIS A 94 -4.00 -10.20 0.15
CA HIS A 94 -4.01 -9.05 -0.74
C HIS A 94 -5.14 -8.14 -0.30
N TRP A 95 -4.77 -6.97 0.20
CA TRP A 95 -5.69 -5.91 0.59
C TRP A 95 -5.99 -5.07 -0.65
N GLU A 96 -7.26 -4.94 -1.01
CA GLU A 96 -7.68 -4.20 -2.19
C GLU A 96 -7.91 -2.73 -1.84
N LEU A 97 -7.22 -1.86 -2.57
CA LEU A 97 -7.24 -0.42 -2.39
C LEU A 97 -7.85 0.23 -3.63
N ASP A 98 -8.91 1.01 -3.42
CA ASP A 98 -9.59 1.75 -4.47
C ASP A 98 -9.80 3.22 -4.05
N ASP A 99 -10.31 4.05 -4.96
CA ASP A 99 -10.59 5.48 -4.71
C ASP A 99 -9.39 6.22 -4.09
N ILE A 100 -8.23 6.00 -4.74
CA ILE A 100 -6.92 6.52 -4.33
C ILE A 100 -6.90 8.04 -4.50
N HIS A 101 -6.71 8.75 -3.40
CA HIS A 101 -6.54 10.20 -3.38
C HIS A 101 -5.16 10.55 -2.83
N ARG A 102 -4.31 11.12 -3.69
CA ARG A 102 -3.00 11.65 -3.31
C ARG A 102 -3.14 13.06 -2.73
N LEU A 103 -2.39 13.36 -1.66
CA LEU A 103 -2.28 14.72 -1.14
C LEU A 103 -1.30 15.54 -1.99
N GLU A 104 -1.59 16.83 -2.16
CA GLU A 104 -0.67 17.76 -2.83
C GLU A 104 0.63 17.93 -2.01
N GLU A 105 0.49 18.04 -0.69
CA GLU A 105 1.61 18.13 0.24
C GLU A 105 1.59 16.97 1.25
N PRO A 106 2.74 16.33 1.53
CA PRO A 106 2.85 15.31 2.58
C PRO A 106 2.48 15.86 3.96
N LEU A 107 1.80 15.06 4.77
CA LEU A 107 1.53 15.39 6.18
C LEU A 107 2.48 14.60 7.09
N PRO A 108 3.54 15.22 7.66
CA PRO A 108 4.52 14.52 8.49
C PRO A 108 3.88 13.94 9.74
N CYS A 109 4.09 12.64 9.99
CA CYS A 109 3.65 11.99 11.22
C CYS A 109 4.38 10.66 11.44
N ARG A 110 4.44 10.22 12.70
CA ARG A 110 5.00 8.91 13.03
C ARG A 110 4.05 7.82 12.54
N GLY A 111 4.58 6.90 11.74
CA GLY A 111 3.87 5.68 11.34
C GLY A 111 4.04 4.56 12.35
N ALA A 112 3.17 3.56 12.27
CA ALA A 112 3.33 2.27 12.93
C ALA A 112 3.27 1.18 11.85
N LEU A 113 4.31 0.35 11.74
CA LEU A 113 4.32 -0.80 10.83
C LEU A 113 3.89 -2.04 11.61
N GLY A 114 2.75 -2.59 11.24
CA GLY A 114 2.19 -3.85 11.74
C GLY A 114 1.48 -4.52 10.59
#